data_AF-A0A8S3YV63-F1
#
_entry.id   AF-A0A8S3YV63-F1
#
_cell.length_a   1.000
_cell.length_b   1.000
_cell.length_c   1.000
_cell.angle_alpha   90.00
_cell.angle_beta   90.00
_cell.angle_gamma   90.00
#
_symmetry.space_group_name_H-M   'P 1'
#
loop_
_entity.id
_entity.type
_entity.pdbx_description
1 polymer ?
#
loop_
_entity_poly.entity_id
_entity_poly.type
_entity_poly.pdbx_seq_one_letter_code
_entity_poly.pdbx_strand_id
1 'polypeptide(L)'
;MGKPDAGRKPVAWDAVVLTCSSKEWTQALQQELDIYYAKGYLGKDLIHLVVEDPKSNVGSGGATLNALLTVVEYMSARRGFTTINADVLLGARILIMHTGRSYTYEACSRPFVTLPAVRDAPEYDGLVFNFDLIFSIITKKIAVFSKPGIWVCSTDIVVSVPDNLDLETAFGLCDVCVVSIPMPPKMLKDHGVYKLDAK
;
A
#
# COMPACT_ATOMS: atom_id res chain seq x y z
N MET A 1 -13.76 -17.99 23.23
CA MET A 1 -13.36 -16.85 24.08
C MET A 1 -11.98 -16.41 23.61
N GLY A 2 -11.94 -15.52 22.60
CA GLY A 2 -10.69 -15.06 22.00
C GLY A 2 -10.02 -14.04 22.92
N LYS A 3 -8.69 -14.09 23.04
CA LYS A 3 -7.95 -13.06 23.76
C LYS A 3 -8.26 -11.69 23.14
N PRO A 4 -8.42 -10.63 23.95
CA PRO A 4 -8.59 -9.28 23.41
C PRO A 4 -7.36 -8.93 22.57
N ASP A 5 -7.64 -8.28 21.44
CA ASP A 5 -6.71 -7.74 20.46
C ASP A 5 -5.46 -7.20 21.15
N ALA A 6 -4.32 -7.89 20.99
CA ALA A 6 -3.07 -7.45 21.59
C ALA A 6 -2.71 -6.13 20.93
N GLY A 7 -2.88 -5.02 21.67
CA GLY A 7 -2.73 -3.63 21.22
C GLY A 7 -1.39 -3.31 20.56
N ARG A 8 -1.20 -3.80 19.33
CA ARG A 8 -0.07 -3.48 18.47
C ARG A 8 -0.28 -2.08 17.92
N LYS A 9 0.77 -1.26 18.02
CA LYS A 9 0.73 0.10 17.49
C LYS A 9 0.69 0.03 15.95
N PRO A 10 -0.04 0.95 15.29
CA PRO A 10 0.01 1.09 13.84
C PRO A 10 1.45 1.22 13.34
N VAL A 11 1.71 0.68 12.16
CA VAL A 11 3.02 0.80 11.50
C VAL A 11 3.29 2.26 11.14
N ALA A 12 4.47 2.77 11.55
CA ALA A 12 5.01 4.00 11.00
C ALA A 12 5.76 3.68 9.70
N TRP A 13 5.35 4.33 8.61
CA TRP A 13 5.94 4.16 7.28
C TRP A 13 7.02 5.22 7.03
N ASP A 14 8.12 4.83 6.38
CA ASP A 14 9.12 5.76 5.87
C ASP A 14 8.74 6.29 4.48
N ALA A 15 8.00 5.49 3.71
CA ALA A 15 7.45 5.90 2.43
C ALA A 15 6.08 5.26 2.13
N VAL A 16 5.19 6.04 1.53
CA VAL A 16 3.91 5.60 0.96
C VAL A 16 3.88 6.06 -0.50
N VAL A 17 3.73 5.12 -1.43
CA VAL A 17 3.80 5.36 -2.86
C VAL A 17 2.55 4.88 -3.55
N LEU A 18 1.98 5.72 -4.41
CA LEU A 18 1.00 5.29 -5.40
C LEU A 18 1.70 5.14 -6.75
N THR A 19 1.64 3.99 -7.40
CA THR A 19 2.12 3.90 -8.80
C THR A 19 1.00 4.34 -9.73
N CYS A 20 1.30 5.08 -10.79
CA CYS A 20 0.32 5.56 -11.75
C CYS A 20 0.68 5.22 -13.18
N SER A 21 -0.18 4.50 -13.89
CA SER A 21 0.06 4.15 -15.30
C SER A 21 -0.32 5.26 -16.29
N SER A 22 -0.91 6.36 -15.82
CA SER A 22 -1.43 7.46 -16.65
C SER A 22 -0.84 8.80 -16.20
N LYS A 23 -0.17 9.47 -17.13
CA LYS A 23 0.45 10.79 -16.89
C LYS A 23 -0.57 11.82 -16.47
N GLU A 24 -1.76 11.74 -17.06
CA GLU A 24 -2.86 12.67 -16.89
C GLU A 24 -3.35 12.71 -15.44
N TRP A 25 -3.32 11.56 -14.75
CA TRP A 25 -3.78 11.45 -13.36
C TRP A 25 -2.69 11.75 -12.34
N THR A 26 -1.41 11.70 -12.71
CA THR A 26 -0.29 11.76 -11.75
C THR A 26 -0.36 12.99 -10.84
N GLN A 27 -0.64 14.17 -11.42
CA GLN A 27 -0.74 15.41 -10.65
C GLN A 27 -1.96 15.41 -9.71
N ALA A 28 -3.12 14.95 -10.17
CA ALA A 28 -4.34 14.91 -9.36
C ALA A 28 -4.19 13.93 -8.20
N LEU A 29 -3.63 12.74 -8.45
CA LEU A 29 -3.35 11.75 -7.41
C LEU A 29 -2.33 12.26 -6.38
N GLN A 30 -1.31 13.01 -6.84
CA GLN A 30 -0.34 13.61 -5.93
C GLN A 30 -1.01 14.65 -5.03
N GLN A 31 -1.87 15.50 -5.58
CA GLN A 31 -2.62 16.48 -4.79
C GLN A 31 -3.51 15.83 -3.72
N GLU A 32 -4.20 14.74 -4.06
CA GLU A 32 -4.96 13.98 -3.08
C GLU A 32 -4.05 13.41 -1.97
N LEU A 33 -2.90 12.83 -2.34
CA LEU A 33 -1.94 12.29 -1.37
C LEU A 33 -1.32 13.38 -0.48
N ASP A 34 -1.04 14.56 -1.03
CA ASP A 34 -0.56 15.73 -0.30
C ASP A 34 -1.59 16.21 0.73
N ILE A 35 -2.89 16.16 0.40
CA ILE A 35 -3.97 16.47 1.34
C ILE A 35 -3.96 15.49 2.52
N TYR A 36 -3.76 14.19 2.27
CA TYR A 36 -3.62 13.19 3.32
C TYR A 36 -2.40 13.43 4.22
N TYR A 37 -1.26 13.80 3.63
CA TYR A 37 -0.07 14.16 4.38
C TYR A 37 -0.28 15.43 5.22
N ALA A 38 -0.88 16.48 4.64
CA ALA A 38 -1.17 17.74 5.33
C ALA A 38 -2.14 17.57 6.50
N LYS A 39 -3.10 16.64 6.38
CA LYS A 39 -4.01 16.24 7.47
C LYS A 39 -3.34 15.37 8.54
N GLY A 40 -2.08 14.95 8.33
CA GLY A 40 -1.35 14.08 9.24
C GLY A 40 -1.77 12.61 9.19
N TYR A 41 -2.65 12.21 8.27
CA TYR A 41 -3.20 10.85 8.22
C TYR A 41 -2.16 9.78 7.90
N LEU A 42 -1.18 10.12 7.05
CA LEU A 42 -0.10 9.20 6.67
C LEU A 42 0.96 9.07 7.77
N GLY A 43 1.05 10.04 8.69
CA GLY A 43 2.16 10.25 9.61
C GLY A 43 2.97 11.50 9.27
N LYS A 44 4.08 11.70 10.00
CA LYS A 44 4.99 12.85 9.82
C LYS A 44 6.31 12.39 9.24
N ASP A 45 6.96 13.27 8.48
CA ASP A 45 8.32 13.10 7.95
C ASP A 45 8.53 11.84 7.07
N LEU A 46 7.48 11.37 6.41
CA LEU A 46 7.55 10.27 5.44
C LEU A 46 7.58 10.78 4.00
N ILE A 47 8.11 9.96 3.11
CA ILE A 47 8.10 10.20 1.66
C ILE A 47 6.72 9.77 1.12
N HIS A 48 5.94 10.71 0.58
CA HIS A 48 4.65 10.41 -0.03
C HIS A 48 4.67 10.83 -1.50
N LEU A 49 4.62 9.86 -2.41
CA LEU A 49 4.85 10.11 -3.84
C LEU A 49 3.85 9.35 -4.70
N VAL A 50 3.45 9.97 -5.80
CA VAL A 50 2.87 9.28 -6.94
C VAL A 50 3.95 9.08 -8.00
N VAL A 51 4.26 7.82 -8.30
CA VAL A 51 5.29 7.46 -9.26
C VAL A 51 4.64 6.99 -10.55
N GLU A 52 4.87 7.75 -11.61
CA GLU A 52 4.42 7.42 -12.95
C GLU A 52 5.19 6.20 -13.52
N ASP A 53 4.49 5.29 -14.18
CA ASP A 53 5.12 4.20 -14.91
C ASP A 53 5.93 4.75 -16.10
N PRO A 54 7.17 4.28 -16.33
CA PRO A 54 8.05 4.85 -17.36
C PRO A 54 7.53 4.62 -18.78
N LYS A 55 6.64 3.64 -18.97
CA LYS A 55 5.97 3.30 -20.23
C LYS A 55 4.57 2.75 -19.92
N SER A 56 3.69 2.77 -20.90
CA SER A 56 2.43 2.04 -20.80
C SER A 56 2.67 0.53 -20.72
N ASN A 57 1.82 -0.18 -19.98
CA ASN A 57 1.85 -1.64 -19.85
C ASN A 57 3.16 -2.24 -19.30
N VAL A 58 3.88 -1.51 -18.44
CA VAL A 58 5.10 -2.00 -17.74
C VAL A 58 4.80 -3.22 -16.85
N GLY A 59 3.55 -3.37 -16.42
CA GLY A 59 3.12 -4.43 -15.51
C GLY A 59 3.47 -4.12 -14.05
N SER A 60 2.80 -4.79 -13.11
CA SER A 60 2.92 -4.51 -11.68
C SER A 60 4.34 -4.66 -11.14
N GLY A 61 5.08 -5.68 -11.60
CA GLY A 61 6.48 -5.89 -11.18
C GLY A 61 7.41 -4.76 -11.61
N GLY A 62 7.27 -4.27 -12.86
CA GLY A 62 8.07 -3.14 -13.34
C GLY A 62 7.69 -1.82 -12.67
N ALA A 63 6.39 -1.59 -12.44
CA ALA A 63 5.89 -0.46 -11.67
C ALA A 63 6.42 -0.47 -10.23
N THR A 64 6.47 -1.65 -9.60
CA THR A 64 7.03 -1.84 -8.25
C THR A 64 8.52 -1.49 -8.22
N LEU A 65 9.31 -2.00 -9.17
CA LEU A 65 10.74 -1.70 -9.25
C LEU A 65 11.01 -0.22 -9.50
N ASN A 66 10.23 0.42 -10.37
CA ASN A 66 10.34 1.85 -10.64
C ASN A 66 10.01 2.68 -9.39
N ALA A 67 8.89 2.38 -8.72
CA ALA A 67 8.52 3.02 -7.47
C ALA A 67 9.59 2.85 -6.38
N LEU A 68 10.12 1.64 -6.24
CA LEU A 68 11.19 1.36 -5.28
C LEU A 68 12.46 2.15 -5.61
N LEU A 69 12.87 2.18 -6.87
CA LEU A 69 14.04 2.95 -7.31
C LEU A 69 13.88 4.44 -6.96
N THR A 70 12.73 5.02 -7.27
CA THR A 70 12.42 6.42 -6.92
C THR A 70 12.48 6.66 -5.42
N VAL A 71 11.88 5.78 -4.61
CA VAL A 71 11.93 5.93 -3.14
C VAL A 71 13.37 5.85 -2.62
N VAL A 72 14.17 4.91 -3.11
CA VAL A 72 15.57 4.77 -2.70
C VAL A 72 16.37 6.01 -3.07
N GLU A 73 16.13 6.62 -4.23
CA GLU A 73 16.75 7.88 -4.62
C GLU A 73 16.42 9.01 -3.62
N TYR A 74 15.13 9.18 -3.28
CA TYR A 74 14.69 10.17 -2.29
C TYR A 74 15.29 9.90 -0.90
N MET A 75 15.28 8.65 -0.44
CA MET A 75 15.88 8.26 0.83
C MET A 75 17.39 8.49 0.85
N SER A 76 18.08 8.20 -0.26
CA SER A 76 19.52 8.43 -0.41
C SER A 76 19.84 9.91 -0.30
N ALA A 77 19.11 10.76 -1.04
CA ALA A 77 19.26 12.20 -0.97
C ALA A 77 18.98 12.77 0.43
N ARG A 78 17.91 12.31 1.10
CA ARG A 78 17.58 12.70 2.49
C ARG A 78 18.68 12.35 3.50
N ARG A 79 19.43 11.26 3.27
CA ARG A 79 20.57 10.87 4.11
C ARG A 79 21.91 11.48 3.65
N GLY A 80 21.89 12.37 2.66
CA GLY A 80 23.08 13.08 2.18
C GLY A 80 23.99 12.27 1.25
N PHE A 81 23.52 11.14 0.71
CA PHE A 81 24.26 10.42 -0.32
C PHE A 81 24.19 11.15 -1.66
N THR A 82 25.29 11.13 -2.42
CA THR A 82 25.38 11.73 -3.76
C THR A 82 25.01 10.76 -4.88
N THR A 83 24.80 9.49 -4.56
CA THR A 83 24.37 8.42 -5.48
C THR A 83 23.30 7.58 -4.80
N ILE A 84 22.56 6.80 -5.60
CA ILE A 84 21.56 5.84 -5.08
C ILE A 84 22.28 4.81 -4.22
N ASN A 85 21.91 4.72 -2.94
CA ASN A 85 22.47 3.77 -1.99
C ASN A 85 21.37 2.81 -1.50
N ALA A 86 21.54 1.51 -1.75
CA ALA A 86 20.59 0.47 -1.33
C ALA A 86 20.54 0.29 0.20
N ASP A 87 21.58 0.69 0.95
CA ASP A 87 21.62 0.58 2.40
C ASP A 87 20.50 1.37 3.10
N VAL A 88 19.91 2.35 2.40
CA VAL A 88 18.75 3.09 2.93
C VAL A 88 17.52 2.21 3.12
N LEU A 89 17.44 1.06 2.46
CA LEU A 89 16.39 0.06 2.62
C LEU A 89 16.52 -0.72 3.93
N LEU A 90 17.70 -0.76 4.55
CA LEU A 90 17.89 -1.48 5.81
C LEU A 90 17.06 -0.82 6.90
N GLY A 91 16.08 -1.59 7.41
CA GLY A 91 15.14 -1.12 8.44
C GLY A 91 14.03 -0.21 7.92
N ALA A 92 13.95 0.05 6.61
CA ALA A 92 12.90 0.89 6.02
C ALA A 92 11.56 0.16 5.93
N ARG A 93 10.47 0.90 6.06
CA ARG A 93 9.10 0.45 5.86
C ARG A 93 8.49 1.24 4.72
N ILE A 94 8.26 0.56 3.60
CA ILE A 94 7.79 1.18 2.36
C ILE A 94 6.47 0.52 1.97
N LEU A 95 5.42 1.30 1.76
CA LEU A 95 4.15 0.85 1.21
C LEU A 95 4.02 1.34 -0.23
N ILE A 96 3.85 0.41 -1.17
CA ILE A 96 3.58 0.69 -2.59
C ILE A 96 2.18 0.18 -2.90
N MET A 97 1.31 1.08 -3.37
CA MET A 97 -0.05 0.75 -3.78
C MET A 97 -0.18 1.03 -5.28
N HIS A 98 -0.48 0.00 -6.06
CA HIS A 98 -0.72 0.19 -7.48
C HIS A 98 -2.07 0.85 -7.70
N THR A 99 -2.08 2.05 -8.31
CA THR A 99 -3.32 2.56 -8.89
C THR A 99 -3.68 1.62 -10.02
N GLY A 100 -4.85 1.03 -9.94
CA GLY A 100 -5.30 0.04 -10.89
C GLY A 100 -5.45 0.53 -12.33
N ARG A 101 -6.19 -0.24 -13.12
CA ARG A 101 -6.48 0.13 -14.51
C ARG A 101 -7.33 1.40 -14.56
N SER A 102 -7.19 2.17 -15.64
CA SER A 102 -8.08 3.29 -15.94
C SER A 102 -9.39 2.80 -16.55
N TYR A 103 -10.52 3.35 -16.10
CA TYR A 103 -11.85 3.06 -16.65
C TYR A 103 -12.54 4.36 -17.12
N THR A 104 -13.42 4.23 -18.12
CA THR A 104 -13.99 5.34 -18.89
C THR A 104 -14.75 6.39 -18.07
N TYR A 105 -15.26 6.05 -16.89
CA TYR A 105 -16.09 6.93 -16.05
C TYR A 105 -15.55 7.09 -14.63
N GLU A 106 -14.22 6.99 -14.48
CA GLU A 106 -13.59 7.23 -13.19
C GLU A 106 -13.44 8.72 -12.90
N ALA A 107 -13.83 9.13 -11.68
CA ALA A 107 -13.72 10.52 -11.24
C ALA A 107 -12.30 10.91 -10.83
N CYS A 108 -11.60 10.05 -10.06
CA CYS A 108 -10.24 10.28 -9.59
C CYS A 108 -9.49 8.96 -9.35
N SER A 109 -9.45 8.09 -10.38
CA SER A 109 -8.88 6.74 -10.30
C SER A 109 -9.47 5.87 -9.15
N ARG A 110 -8.90 4.69 -8.94
CA ARG A 110 -9.35 3.66 -8.00
C ARG A 110 -9.06 3.92 -6.52
N PRO A 111 -7.91 4.49 -6.10
CA PRO A 111 -7.69 4.78 -4.68
C PRO A 111 -8.71 5.76 -4.11
N PHE A 112 -9.16 6.73 -4.91
CA PHE A 112 -10.04 7.83 -4.45
C PHE A 112 -11.52 7.61 -4.82
N VAL A 113 -11.95 6.35 -4.93
CA VAL A 113 -13.37 5.99 -4.99
C VAL A 113 -13.99 6.11 -3.61
N THR A 114 -15.05 6.92 -3.47
CA THR A 114 -15.78 7.11 -2.22
C THR A 114 -16.47 5.83 -1.77
N LEU A 115 -16.31 5.50 -0.49
CA LEU A 115 -16.98 4.40 0.18
C LEU A 115 -18.07 4.91 1.12
N PRO A 116 -19.17 4.17 1.30
CA PRO A 116 -20.21 4.49 2.28
C PRO A 116 -19.75 4.09 3.69
N ALA A 117 -18.67 4.70 4.16
CA ALA A 117 -18.02 4.39 5.43
C ALA A 117 -17.68 5.69 6.20
N VAL A 118 -17.52 5.55 7.52
CA VAL A 118 -17.15 6.64 8.42
C VAL A 118 -15.95 6.20 9.23
N ARG A 119 -15.04 7.13 9.57
CA ARG A 119 -13.91 6.84 10.44
C ARG A 119 -14.40 6.76 11.90
N ASP A 120 -13.93 5.76 12.64
CA ASP A 120 -14.12 5.72 14.09
C ASP A 120 -13.22 6.79 14.74
N ALA A 121 -13.82 7.80 15.36
CA ALA A 121 -13.14 8.95 15.99
C ALA A 121 -12.21 9.74 15.03
N PRO A 122 -12.77 10.43 14.02
CA PRO A 122 -11.96 11.21 13.10
C PRO A 122 -11.35 12.45 13.77
N GLU A 123 -10.06 12.71 13.50
CA GLU A 123 -9.44 14.01 13.81
C GLU A 123 -9.93 15.13 12.87
N TYR A 124 -10.49 14.77 11.72
CA TYR A 124 -11.04 15.68 10.72
C TYR A 124 -12.24 15.06 9.99
N ASP A 125 -13.21 15.88 9.59
CA ASP A 125 -14.34 15.43 8.77
C ASP A 125 -13.93 15.28 7.29
N GLY A 126 -14.54 14.34 6.59
CA GLY A 126 -14.30 14.12 5.17
C GLY A 126 -14.70 12.74 4.68
N LEU A 127 -14.78 12.62 3.36
CA LEU A 127 -15.07 11.36 2.67
C LEU A 127 -14.04 10.28 3.04
N VAL A 128 -14.51 9.04 3.03
CA VAL A 128 -13.67 7.85 3.13
C VAL A 128 -13.54 7.26 1.74
N PHE A 129 -12.31 7.11 1.28
CA PHE A 129 -11.98 6.53 -0.01
C PHE A 129 -11.47 5.09 0.15
N ASN A 130 -11.37 4.35 -0.96
CA ASN A 130 -10.79 3.00 -0.94
C ASN A 130 -9.33 3.00 -0.43
N PHE A 131 -8.58 4.07 -0.71
CA PHE A 131 -7.25 4.32 -0.16
C PHE A 131 -7.24 4.25 1.37
N ASP A 132 -8.19 4.91 2.04
CA ASP A 132 -8.30 4.90 3.51
C ASP A 132 -8.46 3.49 4.06
N LEU A 133 -9.34 2.72 3.42
CA LEU A 133 -9.64 1.36 3.86
C LEU A 133 -8.41 0.47 3.75
N ILE A 134 -7.76 0.45 2.59
CA ILE A 134 -6.58 -0.39 2.35
C ILE A 134 -5.42 0.08 3.24
N PHE A 135 -5.16 1.40 3.28
CA PHE A 135 -4.11 1.96 4.10
C PHE A 135 -4.32 1.62 5.58
N SER A 136 -5.53 1.77 6.11
CA SER A 136 -5.87 1.41 7.49
C SER A 136 -5.69 -0.09 7.76
N ILE A 137 -6.19 -0.95 6.89
CA ILE A 137 -6.06 -2.42 7.05
C ILE A 137 -4.60 -2.84 7.05
N ILE A 138 -3.81 -2.39 6.07
CA ILE A 138 -2.40 -2.77 6.00
C ILE A 138 -1.66 -2.20 7.21
N THR A 139 -1.82 -0.92 7.51
CA THR A 139 -1.07 -0.22 8.57
C THR A 139 -1.40 -0.71 9.97
N LYS A 140 -2.68 -1.00 10.24
CA LYS A 140 -3.17 -1.29 11.61
C LYS A 140 -3.39 -2.78 11.87
N LYS A 141 -3.76 -3.57 10.86
CA LYS A 141 -4.16 -4.97 11.04
C LYS A 141 -3.18 -5.99 10.49
N ILE A 142 -2.47 -5.70 9.39
CA ILE A 142 -1.61 -6.71 8.73
C ILE A 142 -0.12 -6.43 8.97
N ALA A 143 0.38 -5.25 8.59
CA ALA A 143 1.81 -4.95 8.62
C ALA A 143 2.40 -4.86 10.03
N VAL A 144 1.54 -4.76 11.06
CA VAL A 144 1.94 -4.82 12.47
C VAL A 144 2.62 -6.13 12.86
N PHE A 145 2.45 -7.19 12.06
CA PHE A 145 3.10 -8.49 12.22
C PHE A 145 4.42 -8.61 11.46
N SER A 146 4.72 -7.68 10.53
CA SER A 146 5.92 -7.74 9.70
C SER A 146 7.12 -7.01 10.28
N LYS A 147 8.31 -7.52 9.95
CA LYS A 147 9.58 -6.78 10.05
C LYS A 147 9.60 -5.64 9.02
N PRO A 148 10.52 -4.66 9.16
CA PRO A 148 10.74 -3.67 8.12
C PRO A 148 10.98 -4.32 6.75
N GLY A 149 10.49 -3.68 5.70
CA GLY A 149 10.53 -4.18 4.34
C GLY A 149 9.57 -3.44 3.43
N ILE A 150 9.32 -4.04 2.26
CA ILE A 150 8.48 -3.48 1.20
C ILE A 150 7.13 -4.20 1.21
N TRP A 151 6.07 -3.42 1.28
CA TRP A 151 4.69 -3.85 1.14
C TRP A 151 4.17 -3.43 -0.21
N VAL A 152 3.59 -4.36 -0.97
CA VAL A 152 2.99 -4.09 -2.28
C VAL A 152 1.55 -4.56 -2.28
N CYS A 153 0.63 -3.67 -2.64
CA CYS A 153 -0.79 -4.02 -2.80
C CYS A 153 -1.41 -3.29 -3.99
N SER A 154 -2.64 -3.65 -4.33
CA SER A 154 -3.41 -2.98 -5.38
C SER A 154 -4.57 -2.19 -4.78
N THR A 155 -4.92 -1.07 -5.40
CA THR A 155 -6.13 -0.31 -5.08
C THR A 155 -7.37 -0.76 -5.85
N ASP A 156 -7.25 -1.78 -6.73
CA ASP A 156 -8.36 -2.36 -7.49
C ASP A 156 -9.23 -3.32 -6.67
N ILE A 157 -8.89 -3.53 -5.41
CA ILE A 157 -9.61 -4.41 -4.50
C ILE A 157 -10.17 -3.61 -3.33
N VAL A 158 -11.35 -4.00 -2.87
CA VAL A 158 -11.89 -3.61 -1.57
C VAL A 158 -11.65 -4.79 -0.64
N VAL A 159 -10.75 -4.61 0.32
CA VAL A 159 -10.36 -5.68 1.25
C VAL A 159 -11.10 -5.52 2.56
N SER A 160 -11.59 -6.62 3.11
CA SER A 160 -12.00 -6.72 4.50
C SER A 160 -11.26 -7.87 5.15
N VAL A 161 -10.82 -7.68 6.39
CA VAL A 161 -10.10 -8.69 7.15
C VAL A 161 -10.75 -8.84 8.52
N PRO A 162 -10.76 -10.06 9.11
CA PRO A 162 -11.29 -10.26 10.46
C PRO A 162 -10.64 -9.33 11.49
N ASP A 163 -11.33 -8.99 12.57
CA ASP A 163 -10.72 -8.15 13.62
C ASP A 163 -9.62 -8.89 14.38
N ASN A 164 -9.79 -10.20 14.58
CA ASN A 164 -8.82 -11.04 15.28
C ASN A 164 -7.93 -11.80 14.28
N LEU A 165 -7.01 -11.10 13.61
CA LEU A 165 -5.93 -11.75 12.86
C LEU A 165 -4.76 -12.07 13.79
N ASP A 166 -4.18 -13.26 13.60
CA ASP A 166 -2.85 -13.58 14.11
C ASP A 166 -1.99 -14.08 12.94
N LEU A 167 -1.08 -13.21 12.50
CA LEU A 167 -0.15 -13.49 11.42
C LEU A 167 1.30 -13.57 11.93
N GLU A 168 1.51 -13.57 13.25
CA GLU A 168 2.85 -13.45 13.86
C GLU A 168 3.77 -14.58 13.43
N THR A 169 3.27 -15.82 13.47
CA THR A 169 4.06 -16.99 13.05
C THR A 169 4.35 -16.96 11.55
N ALA A 170 3.38 -16.54 10.73
CA ALA A 170 3.54 -16.50 9.27
C ALA A 170 4.62 -15.49 8.87
N PHE A 171 4.59 -14.27 9.41
CA PHE A 171 5.55 -13.21 9.10
C PHE A 171 6.90 -13.37 9.82
N GLY A 172 6.93 -14.05 10.97
CA GLY A 172 8.16 -14.31 11.72
C GLY A 172 9.11 -15.29 11.04
N LEU A 173 8.57 -16.19 10.21
CA LEU A 173 9.28 -17.33 9.60
C LEU A 173 9.62 -17.14 8.11
N CYS A 174 9.34 -15.99 7.51
CA CYS A 174 9.62 -15.75 6.10
C CYS A 174 10.20 -14.36 5.83
N ASP A 175 11.02 -14.27 4.78
CA ASP A 175 11.53 -12.99 4.24
C ASP A 175 10.58 -12.41 3.20
N VAL A 176 9.85 -13.27 2.49
CA VAL A 176 8.84 -12.90 1.51
C VAL A 176 7.55 -13.62 1.85
N CYS A 177 6.49 -12.85 2.04
CA CYS A 177 5.16 -13.36 2.32
C CYS A 177 4.17 -12.86 1.27
N VAL A 178 3.22 -13.73 0.93
CA VAL A 178 2.07 -13.36 0.10
C VAL A 178 0.82 -13.54 0.94
N VAL A 179 -0.01 -12.50 1.00
CA VAL A 179 -1.34 -12.57 1.60
C VAL A 179 -2.37 -12.77 0.50
N SER A 180 -3.07 -13.91 0.54
CA SER A 180 -4.10 -14.25 -0.44
C SER A 180 -5.42 -14.60 0.26
N ILE A 181 -6.54 -14.33 -0.41
CA ILE A 181 -7.88 -14.69 0.08
C ILE A 181 -8.38 -15.92 -0.69
N PRO A 182 -8.82 -16.99 0.00
CA PRO A 182 -9.37 -18.16 -0.68
C PRO A 182 -10.68 -17.78 -1.41
N MET A 183 -10.80 -18.21 -2.65
CA MET A 183 -11.97 -17.95 -3.49
C MET A 183 -12.44 -19.20 -4.24
N PRO A 184 -13.75 -19.33 -4.55
CA PRO A 184 -14.27 -20.43 -5.35
C PRO A 184 -13.65 -20.46 -6.76
N PRO A 185 -13.43 -21.66 -7.37
CA PRO A 185 -12.77 -21.79 -8.68
C PRO A 185 -13.36 -20.94 -9.80
N LYS A 186 -14.67 -20.67 -9.78
CA LYS A 186 -15.33 -19.84 -10.78
C LYS A 186 -14.80 -18.41 -10.81
N MET A 187 -14.41 -17.86 -9.65
CA MET A 187 -13.91 -16.49 -9.53
C MET A 187 -12.41 -16.39 -9.81
N LEU A 188 -11.68 -17.51 -9.78
CA LEU A 188 -10.23 -17.52 -9.99
C LEU A 188 -9.81 -17.17 -11.43
N LYS A 189 -10.71 -17.25 -12.40
CA LYS A 189 -10.39 -17.01 -13.83
C LYS A 189 -10.00 -15.57 -14.14
N ASP A 190 -10.48 -14.63 -13.32
CA ASP A 190 -10.30 -13.20 -13.54
C ASP A 190 -9.21 -12.61 -12.63
N HIS A 191 -8.50 -13.44 -11.86
CA HIS A 191 -7.52 -13.02 -10.86
C HIS A 191 -6.22 -13.84 -10.93
N GLY A 192 -5.14 -13.27 -10.41
CA GLY A 192 -3.90 -14.01 -10.18
C GLY A 192 -4.10 -15.08 -9.10
N VAL A 193 -3.64 -16.30 -9.36
CA VAL A 193 -3.78 -17.44 -8.44
C VAL A 193 -2.41 -17.98 -8.08
N TYR A 194 -2.21 -18.24 -6.79
CA TYR A 194 -1.05 -18.98 -6.31
C TYR A 194 -1.38 -20.47 -6.34
N LYS A 195 -0.64 -21.23 -7.16
CA LYS A 195 -0.66 -22.68 -7.11
C LYS A 195 0.41 -23.11 -6.11
N LEU A 196 -0.01 -23.71 -5.01
CA LEU A 196 0.90 -24.34 -4.06
C LEU A 196 1.25 -25.74 -4.57
N ASP A 197 2.48 -26.17 -4.33
CA ASP A 197 2.87 -27.55 -4.59
C ASP A 197 2.06 -28.50 -3.70
N ALA A 198 1.77 -29.71 -4.21
CA ALA A 198 1.17 -30.75 -3.40
C ALA A 198 2.13 -31.08 -2.24
N LYS A 199 1.60 -31.09 -1.01
CA LYS A 199 2.36 -31.52 0.17
C LYS A 199 2.82 -32.96 0.03
#